data_AF-A0A538PH10-F1
#
_entry.id   AF-A0A538PH10-F1
#
_cell.length_a   1.000
_cell.length_b   1.000
_cell.length_c   1.000
_cell.angle_alpha   90.00
_cell.angle_beta   90.00
_cell.angle_gamma   90.00
#
_symmetry.space_group_name_H-M   'P 1'
#
loop_
_entity.id
_entity.type
_entity.pdbx_description
1 polymer ?
#
loop_
_entity_poly.entity_id
_entity_poly.type
_entity_poly.pdbx_seq_one_letter_code
_entity_poly.pdbx_strand_id
1 'polypeptide(L)'
;MRTSLCLSAIAAAALGLACSGDKAPATQGSAGSAGSAAATPAGVEIFVNDASVATIPPAQIAKWPRLDTLVPGDARKLGTWELVTVQTARPKPSELAHPSSNYPDMVPAIFPGDGGAPAFGMFDAVELAKKGKAALREDHVSAIRIKVAQGGNRGQNDDGGGAAADPTKLVVTVKTKAGTTTLTGEKLLALPREGTPGNPDQKGWRLTALLDAAGVKAYDHLVLTDASGTNLLLDRKDISDTSVPFIKLNKQGSLRLRVWKKAGDGWNGAGDLRGLAAIEAR
;
A
#
# COMPACT_ATOMS: atom_id res chain seq x y z
N MET A 1 23.47 53.54 10.20
CA MET A 1 22.34 54.11 10.98
C MET A 1 21.79 52.96 11.83
N ARG A 2 22.13 52.93 13.12
CA ARG A 2 21.28 53.32 14.27
C ARG A 2 20.12 52.31 14.49
N THR A 3 20.29 51.33 15.42
CA THR A 3 19.76 51.28 16.82
C THR A 3 18.28 50.84 16.87
N SER A 4 17.70 50.02 17.76
CA SER A 4 17.90 49.53 19.15
C SER A 4 17.12 48.19 19.30
N LEU A 5 17.42 47.17 20.13
CA LEU A 5 17.58 47.05 21.61
C LEU A 5 16.34 47.39 22.48
N CYS A 6 15.78 46.35 23.12
CA CYS A 6 15.04 46.28 24.40
C CYS A 6 14.81 44.76 24.66
N LEU A 7 15.39 44.01 25.61
CA LEU A 7 15.65 44.14 27.06
C LEU A 7 14.41 44.44 27.92
N SER A 8 13.94 43.40 28.64
CA SER A 8 13.36 43.35 30.01
C SER A 8 13.05 41.86 30.29
N ALA A 9 13.64 41.09 31.21
CA ALA A 9 14.10 41.23 32.60
C ALA A 9 13.03 40.90 33.68
N ILE A 10 13.34 39.84 34.46
CA ILE A 10 13.09 39.64 35.91
C ILE A 10 11.72 39.10 36.37
N ALA A 11 11.72 37.94 37.05
CA ALA A 11 11.42 37.83 38.48
C ALA A 11 11.63 36.40 39.02
N ALA A 12 12.18 36.32 40.22
CA ALA A 12 12.62 35.12 40.92
C ALA A 12 11.76 34.86 42.17
N ALA A 13 12.09 33.72 42.82
CA ALA A 13 11.87 33.35 44.22
C ALA A 13 10.54 32.67 44.60
N ALA A 14 10.65 31.44 45.10
CA ALA A 14 10.40 31.16 46.52
C ALA A 14 10.98 29.79 46.93
N LEU A 15 11.72 29.81 48.05
CA LEU A 15 12.25 28.68 48.80
C LEU A 15 11.14 27.97 49.60
N GLY A 16 11.30 26.66 49.80
CA GLY A 16 10.62 25.89 50.84
C GLY A 16 11.51 24.75 51.31
N LEU A 17 12.13 24.91 52.48
CA LEU A 17 13.00 23.95 53.16
C LEU A 17 12.23 23.27 54.32
N ALA A 18 12.69 22.05 54.64
CA ALA A 18 12.59 21.31 55.92
C ALA A 18 11.38 20.40 56.19
N CYS A 19 11.64 19.09 56.32
CA CYS A 19 11.65 18.39 57.62
C CYS A 19 12.26 16.97 57.49
N SER A 20 13.04 16.56 58.49
CA SER A 20 13.75 15.29 58.64
C SER A 20 13.09 14.38 59.69
N GLY A 21 13.40 13.07 59.65
CA GLY A 21 13.06 12.03 60.64
C GLY A 21 12.21 10.91 60.03
N ASP A 22 12.40 9.61 60.23
CA ASP A 22 13.21 8.84 61.19
C ASP A 22 13.29 7.37 60.71
N LYS A 23 14.19 6.55 61.30
CA LYS A 23 14.54 5.17 60.92
C LYS A 23 13.53 4.07 61.36
N ALA A 24 13.31 3.09 60.45
CA ALA A 24 13.16 1.61 60.63
C ALA A 24 11.96 1.05 61.45
N PRO A 25 11.40 -0.16 61.16
CA PRO A 25 12.11 -1.41 60.84
C PRO A 25 11.56 -2.25 59.67
N ALA A 26 12.39 -3.24 59.30
CA ALA A 26 12.12 -4.25 58.27
C ALA A 26 10.93 -5.16 58.63
N THR A 27 10.10 -5.44 57.63
CA THR A 27 9.14 -6.56 57.68
C THR A 27 9.36 -7.42 56.43
N GLN A 28 9.87 -8.63 56.65
CA GLN A 28 9.92 -9.69 55.66
C GLN A 28 8.48 -10.13 55.37
N GLY A 29 7.92 -9.63 54.27
CA GLY A 29 6.69 -10.11 53.68
C GLY A 29 7.01 -10.89 52.42
N SER A 30 6.94 -12.22 52.51
CA SER A 30 7.02 -13.15 51.39
C SER A 30 5.87 -12.87 50.41
N ALA A 31 6.14 -12.11 49.35
CA ALA A 31 5.23 -11.92 48.23
C ALA A 31 5.61 -12.96 47.17
N GLY A 32 4.74 -13.96 47.02
CA GLY A 32 4.85 -14.96 45.98
C GLY A 32 5.05 -14.30 44.63
N SER A 33 6.05 -14.80 43.90
CA SER A 33 6.34 -14.44 42.52
C SER A 33 5.13 -14.85 41.67
N ALA A 34 4.18 -13.92 41.52
CA ALA A 34 3.12 -14.04 40.54
C ALA A 34 3.83 -14.03 39.19
N GLY A 35 3.81 -15.17 38.51
CA GLY A 35 4.34 -15.32 37.17
C GLY A 35 3.84 -14.14 36.33
N SER A 36 4.80 -13.38 35.81
CA SER A 36 4.55 -12.30 34.87
C SER A 36 3.83 -12.92 33.68
N ALA A 37 2.49 -12.84 33.69
CA ALA A 37 1.69 -13.22 32.56
C ALA A 37 2.19 -12.36 31.39
N ALA A 38 2.76 -13.02 30.37
CA ALA A 38 3.26 -12.36 29.19
C ALA A 38 2.21 -11.35 28.74
N ALA A 39 2.54 -10.05 28.83
CA ALA A 39 1.64 -8.99 28.43
C ALA A 39 1.16 -9.30 27.02
N THR A 40 -0.15 -9.45 26.86
CA THR A 40 -0.76 -9.67 25.54
C THR A 40 -0.21 -8.59 24.61
N PRO A 41 0.30 -8.93 23.41
CA PRO A 41 0.87 -7.93 22.51
C PRO A 41 -0.15 -6.81 22.33
N ALA A 42 0.20 -5.62 22.81
CA ALA A 42 -0.58 -4.43 22.53
C ALA A 42 -0.68 -4.30 21.00
N GLY A 43 -1.86 -3.96 20.49
CA GLY A 43 -2.07 -3.78 19.06
C GLY A 43 -1.18 -2.69 18.47
N VAL A 44 -1.24 -2.51 17.15
CA VAL A 44 -0.52 -1.42 16.48
C VAL A 44 -1.40 -0.17 16.45
N GLU A 45 -0.91 0.94 17.00
CA GLU A 45 -1.61 2.22 16.92
C GLU A 45 -1.30 2.94 15.60
N ILE A 46 -2.32 3.47 14.94
CA ILE A 46 -2.18 4.25 13.70
C ILE A 46 -2.54 5.70 13.97
N PHE A 47 -1.66 6.60 13.54
CA PHE A 47 -1.87 8.04 13.57
C PHE A 47 -1.91 8.62 12.16
N VAL A 48 -2.77 9.61 11.94
CA VAL A 48 -2.78 10.45 10.74
C VAL A 48 -2.66 11.90 11.17
N ASN A 49 -1.60 12.59 10.72
CA ASN A 49 -1.28 13.96 11.15
C ASN A 49 -1.30 14.09 12.68
N ASP A 50 -0.64 13.16 13.36
CA ASP A 50 -0.54 13.03 14.82
C ASP A 50 -1.85 12.77 15.60
N ALA A 51 -3.00 12.70 14.94
CA ALA A 51 -4.23 12.22 15.54
C ALA A 51 -4.30 10.69 15.50
N SER A 52 -4.56 10.03 16.63
CA SER A 52 -4.80 8.59 16.68
C SER A 52 -6.12 8.28 15.96
N VAL A 53 -6.10 7.38 14.98
CA VAL A 53 -7.26 7.04 14.15
C VAL A 53 -7.70 5.58 14.30
N ALA A 54 -6.80 4.70 14.74
CA ALA A 54 -7.10 3.29 14.91
C ALA A 54 -6.09 2.59 15.83
N THR A 55 -6.53 1.51 16.48
CA THR A 55 -5.65 0.52 17.09
C THR A 55 -5.98 -0.84 16.51
N ILE A 56 -4.99 -1.52 15.92
CA ILE A 56 -5.19 -2.79 15.21
C ILE A 56 -4.89 -3.94 16.17
N PRO A 57 -5.89 -4.76 16.53
CA PRO A 57 -5.67 -5.90 17.39
C PRO A 57 -4.90 -7.03 16.67
N PRO A 58 -4.20 -7.91 17.39
CA PRO A 58 -3.47 -9.05 16.81
C PRO A 58 -4.29 -9.92 15.85
N ALA A 59 -5.57 -10.15 16.16
CA ALA A 59 -6.48 -10.93 15.31
C ALA A 59 -6.70 -10.30 13.92
N GLN A 60 -6.64 -8.97 13.82
CA GLN A 60 -6.73 -8.27 12.55
C GLN A 60 -5.38 -8.28 11.83
N ILE A 61 -4.26 -8.15 12.55
CA ILE A 61 -2.90 -8.25 11.99
C ILE A 61 -2.69 -9.59 11.27
N ALA A 62 -3.23 -10.69 11.83
CA ALA A 62 -3.19 -12.02 11.22
C ALA A 62 -3.83 -12.08 9.80
N LYS A 63 -4.66 -11.10 9.44
CA LYS A 63 -5.31 -10.98 8.13
C LYS A 63 -4.50 -10.16 7.12
N TRP A 64 -3.30 -9.70 7.49
CA TRP A 64 -2.41 -8.89 6.63
C TRP A 64 -3.10 -7.63 6.08
N PRO A 65 -3.76 -6.81 6.93
CA PRO A 65 -4.51 -5.67 6.46
C PRO A 65 -3.60 -4.64 5.79
N ARG A 66 -4.09 -4.13 4.66
CA ARG A 66 -3.52 -2.97 3.98
C ARG A 66 -3.69 -1.71 4.82
N LEU A 67 -2.61 -0.99 5.08
CA LEU A 67 -2.62 0.16 5.97
C LEU A 67 -3.51 1.30 5.44
N ASP A 68 -3.56 1.51 4.12
CA ASP A 68 -4.42 2.51 3.49
C ASP A 68 -5.92 2.25 3.68
N THR A 69 -6.32 1.01 3.94
CA THR A 69 -7.72 0.66 4.22
C THR A 69 -8.12 0.93 5.67
N LEU A 70 -7.14 1.15 6.55
CA LEU A 70 -7.33 1.33 8.00
C LEU A 70 -7.42 2.79 8.42
N VAL A 71 -7.14 3.72 7.51
CA VAL A 71 -7.19 5.17 7.77
C VAL A 71 -8.45 5.82 7.18
N PRO A 72 -8.93 6.94 7.74
CA PRO A 72 -10.14 7.60 7.27
C PRO A 72 -9.89 8.56 6.09
N GLY A 73 -10.95 8.86 5.35
CA GLY A 73 -11.03 9.97 4.40
C GLY A 73 -9.91 10.01 3.35
N ASP A 74 -9.34 11.20 3.16
CA ASP A 74 -8.29 11.44 2.16
C ASP A 74 -6.95 10.77 2.51
N ALA A 75 -6.74 10.36 3.76
CA ALA A 75 -5.57 9.59 4.14
C ALA A 75 -5.57 8.19 3.50
N ARG A 76 -6.66 7.71 2.91
CA ARG A 76 -6.66 6.45 2.14
C ARG A 76 -5.91 6.55 0.82
N LYS A 77 -5.65 7.78 0.35
CA LYS A 77 -5.01 8.03 -0.94
C LYS A 77 -3.51 7.95 -0.76
N LEU A 78 -2.90 6.80 -1.05
CA LEU A 78 -1.45 6.60 -0.90
C LEU A 78 -0.58 7.68 -1.55
N GLY A 79 -1.05 8.32 -2.64
CA GLY A 79 -0.34 9.42 -3.31
C GLY A 79 -0.19 10.69 -2.47
N THR A 80 -0.99 10.87 -1.43
CA THR A 80 -0.96 12.05 -0.55
C THR A 80 -0.04 11.88 0.65
N TRP A 81 0.56 10.70 0.84
CA TRP A 81 1.41 10.41 1.99
C TRP A 81 2.77 11.04 1.77
N GLU A 82 3.11 11.99 2.63
CA GLU A 82 4.40 12.69 2.64
C GLU A 82 5.44 11.89 3.40
N LEU A 83 5.05 11.31 4.54
CA LEU A 83 5.95 10.56 5.42
C LEU A 83 5.18 9.46 6.14
N VAL A 84 5.77 8.27 6.22
CA VAL A 84 5.35 7.21 7.14
C VAL A 84 6.47 6.98 8.14
N THR A 85 6.18 7.18 9.41
CA THR A 85 7.10 6.88 10.51
C THR A 85 6.65 5.61 11.19
N VAL A 86 7.53 4.61 11.24
CA VAL A 86 7.28 3.31 11.83
C VAL A 86 8.04 3.23 13.15
N GLN A 87 7.30 3.21 14.25
CA GLN A 87 7.85 3.00 15.58
C GLN A 87 7.99 1.50 15.81
N THR A 88 9.21 1.08 16.14
CA THR A 88 9.52 -0.29 16.57
C THR A 88 10.19 -0.28 17.94
N ALA A 89 10.70 -1.42 18.38
CA ALA A 89 11.54 -1.52 19.57
C ALA A 89 12.88 -0.74 19.46
N ARG A 90 13.24 -0.25 18.26
CA ARG A 90 14.47 0.53 18.06
C ARG A 90 14.34 1.96 18.61
N PRO A 91 15.43 2.57 19.12
CA PRO A 91 15.38 3.93 19.67
C PRO A 91 15.00 4.99 18.66
N LYS A 92 15.42 4.81 17.39
CA LYS A 92 15.08 5.72 16.29
C LYS A 92 14.00 5.07 15.42
N PRO A 93 12.85 5.74 15.20
CA PRO A 93 11.85 5.26 14.25
C PRO A 93 12.40 5.19 12.83
N SER A 94 11.86 4.26 12.03
CA SER A 94 12.12 4.24 10.59
C SER A 94 11.23 5.26 9.89
N GLU A 95 11.80 5.96 8.91
CA GLU A 95 11.11 7.00 8.14
C GLU A 95 11.08 6.61 6.67
N LEU A 96 9.87 6.59 6.11
CA LEU A 96 9.62 6.36 4.71
C LEU A 96 8.99 7.62 4.10
N ALA A 97 9.84 8.49 3.55
CA ALA A 97 9.38 9.67 2.82
C ALA A 97 8.74 9.25 1.50
N HIS A 98 7.65 9.93 1.11
CA HIS A 98 6.93 9.75 -0.16
C HIS A 98 6.82 8.28 -0.61
N PRO A 99 6.17 7.39 0.18
CA PRO A 99 6.13 5.96 -0.08
C PRO A 99 5.67 5.64 -1.51
N SER A 100 4.67 6.35 -2.03
CA SER A 100 4.17 6.15 -3.40
C SER A 100 5.13 6.58 -4.50
N SER A 101 6.11 7.44 -4.22
CA SER A 101 7.14 7.81 -5.19
C SER A 101 8.31 6.84 -5.16
N ASN A 102 8.71 6.43 -3.95
CA ASN A 102 9.84 5.51 -3.74
C ASN A 102 9.46 4.04 -4.01
N TYR A 103 8.18 3.70 -3.91
CA TYR A 103 7.62 2.37 -4.14
C TYR A 103 6.33 2.46 -4.98
N PRO A 104 6.43 2.82 -6.27
CA PRO A 104 5.29 3.25 -7.10
C PRO A 104 4.19 2.20 -7.29
N ASP A 105 4.53 0.92 -7.16
CA ASP A 105 3.63 -0.22 -7.39
C ASP A 105 3.37 -1.05 -6.12
N MET A 106 3.71 -0.51 -4.96
CA MET A 106 3.58 -1.22 -3.69
C MET A 106 2.54 -0.57 -2.79
N VAL A 107 1.96 -1.41 -1.94
CA VAL A 107 1.00 -1.04 -0.92
C VAL A 107 1.58 -1.33 0.46
N PRO A 108 1.39 -0.43 1.44
CA PRO A 108 1.79 -0.68 2.82
C PRO A 108 0.83 -1.67 3.49
N ALA A 109 1.35 -2.62 4.24
CA ALA A 109 0.56 -3.56 5.02
C ALA A 109 1.16 -3.80 6.41
N ILE A 110 0.29 -4.20 7.34
CA ILE A 110 0.69 -4.69 8.66
C ILE A 110 0.42 -6.18 8.69
N PHE A 111 1.36 -6.97 9.18
CA PHE A 111 1.30 -8.43 9.14
C PHE A 111 2.01 -9.06 10.35
N PRO A 112 1.82 -10.36 10.62
CA PRO A 112 2.59 -11.06 11.65
C PRO A 112 4.03 -11.26 11.18
N GLY A 113 4.96 -10.60 11.84
CA GLY A 113 6.39 -10.76 11.68
C GLY A 113 6.96 -11.89 12.53
N ASP A 114 8.23 -11.76 12.90
CA ASP A 114 8.96 -12.81 13.59
C ASP A 114 8.38 -13.05 14.99
N GLY A 115 8.19 -14.33 15.34
CA GLY A 115 7.53 -14.71 16.59
C GLY A 115 6.06 -14.26 16.71
N GLY A 116 5.43 -13.87 15.59
CA GLY A 116 4.04 -13.36 15.57
C GLY A 116 3.91 -11.91 16.02
N ALA A 117 5.02 -11.22 16.31
CA ALA A 117 4.99 -9.79 16.62
C ALA A 117 4.51 -8.98 15.41
N PRO A 118 3.83 -7.84 15.59
CA PRO A 118 3.43 -7.01 14.46
C PRO A 118 4.63 -6.54 13.63
N ALA A 119 4.48 -6.58 12.32
CA ALA A 119 5.43 -6.06 11.36
C ALA A 119 4.72 -5.15 10.35
N PHE A 120 5.50 -4.25 9.75
CA PHE A 120 5.10 -3.37 8.66
C PHE A 120 5.93 -3.69 7.42
N GLY A 121 5.34 -3.55 6.24
CA GLY A 121 6.10 -3.65 5.02
C GLY A 121 5.43 -3.05 3.80
N MET A 122 6.25 -2.81 2.78
CA MET A 122 5.81 -2.42 1.43
C MET A 122 5.75 -3.66 0.55
N PHE A 123 4.56 -3.96 0.06
CA PHE A 123 4.31 -5.15 -0.73
C PHE A 123 3.83 -4.79 -2.11
N ASP A 124 4.30 -5.55 -3.09
CA ASP A 124 3.49 -5.72 -4.28
C ASP A 124 2.13 -6.35 -3.90
N ALA A 125 1.03 -5.89 -4.49
CA ALA A 125 -0.31 -6.35 -4.13
C ALA A 125 -0.54 -7.87 -4.35
N VAL A 126 0.12 -8.49 -5.33
CA VAL A 126 0.09 -9.95 -5.54
C VAL A 126 0.87 -10.67 -4.46
N GLU A 127 2.06 -10.16 -4.11
CA GLU A 127 2.85 -10.72 -3.00
C GLU A 127 2.07 -10.60 -1.69
N LEU A 128 1.41 -9.48 -1.44
CA LEU A 128 0.56 -9.30 -0.26
C LEU A 128 -0.56 -10.35 -0.19
N ALA A 129 -1.26 -10.58 -1.31
CA ALA A 129 -2.33 -11.57 -1.38
C ALA A 129 -1.84 -13.00 -1.10
N LYS A 130 -0.59 -13.30 -1.47
CA LYS A 130 0.08 -14.58 -1.23
C LYS A 130 0.79 -14.66 0.11
N LYS A 131 0.75 -13.59 0.93
CA LYS A 131 1.55 -13.45 2.16
C LYS A 131 3.05 -13.67 1.90
N GLY A 132 3.50 -13.16 0.76
CA GLY A 132 4.85 -13.30 0.22
C GLY A 132 5.84 -12.31 0.82
N LYS A 133 6.85 -11.92 0.03
CA LYS A 133 7.98 -11.10 0.52
C LYS A 133 7.71 -9.61 0.38
N ALA A 134 7.94 -8.87 1.46
CA ALA A 134 7.96 -7.40 1.43
C ALA A 134 9.26 -6.89 0.80
N ALA A 135 9.19 -5.80 0.03
CA ALA A 135 10.38 -5.11 -0.47
C ALA A 135 11.08 -4.28 0.62
N LEU A 136 10.30 -3.79 1.58
CA LEU A 136 10.76 -3.17 2.82
C LEU A 136 10.02 -3.83 3.97
N ARG A 137 10.72 -4.13 5.06
CA ARG A 137 10.18 -4.81 6.24
C ARG A 137 10.70 -4.16 7.52
N GLU A 138 9.79 -3.99 8.45
CA GLU A 138 10.02 -3.46 9.79
C GLU A 138 9.31 -4.36 10.81
N ASP A 139 10.06 -4.97 11.72
CA ASP A 139 9.53 -5.90 12.73
C ASP A 139 9.31 -5.21 14.08
N HIS A 140 8.51 -5.85 14.94
CA HIS A 140 8.16 -5.37 16.28
C HIS A 140 7.56 -3.96 16.27
N VAL A 141 6.64 -3.72 15.33
CA VAL A 141 5.95 -2.43 15.17
C VAL A 141 4.98 -2.22 16.32
N SER A 142 5.04 -1.06 16.94
CA SER A 142 4.11 -0.64 18.00
C SER A 142 3.21 0.51 17.57
N ALA A 143 3.69 1.39 16.69
CA ALA A 143 2.90 2.48 16.13
C ALA A 143 3.32 2.84 14.71
N ILE A 144 2.37 3.33 13.91
CA ILE A 144 2.62 3.90 12.60
C ILE A 144 2.00 5.29 12.54
N ARG A 145 2.81 6.28 12.17
CA ARG A 145 2.37 7.67 11.98
C ARG A 145 2.43 8.03 10.51
N ILE A 146 1.33 8.50 9.96
CA ILE A 146 1.20 8.92 8.57
C ILE A 146 1.02 10.42 8.54
N LYS A 147 1.97 11.12 7.90
CA LYS A 147 1.83 12.53 7.56
C LYS A 147 1.29 12.64 6.14
N VAL A 148 0.16 13.33 5.99
CA VAL A 148 -0.47 13.60 4.70
C VAL A 148 -0.13 15.02 4.26
N ALA A 149 0.21 15.20 2.99
CA ALA A 149 0.52 16.51 2.42
C ALA A 149 -0.67 17.49 2.56
N GLN A 150 -0.40 18.70 3.04
CA GLN A 150 -1.40 19.77 3.17
C GLN A 150 -1.16 20.83 2.07
N GLY A 151 -2.19 21.12 1.25
CA GLY A 151 -2.25 22.34 0.43
C GLY A 151 -1.24 22.52 -0.72
N GLY A 152 -0.83 21.47 -1.44
CA GLY A 152 0.17 21.60 -2.53
C GLY A 152 -0.10 20.77 -3.79
N ASN A 153 0.41 21.26 -4.92
CA ASN A 153 0.26 20.71 -6.28
C ASN A 153 0.49 19.20 -6.35
N ARG A 154 -0.57 18.51 -6.78
CA ARG A 154 -0.66 17.08 -7.05
C ARG A 154 0.52 16.64 -7.93
N GLY A 155 1.32 15.69 -7.47
CA GLY A 155 2.40 15.11 -8.26
C GLY A 155 1.85 14.42 -9.53
N GLN A 156 2.65 14.34 -10.58
CA GLN A 156 2.26 13.69 -11.86
C GLN A 156 1.88 12.19 -11.71
N ASN A 157 2.15 11.58 -10.56
CA ASN A 157 1.78 10.20 -10.22
C ASN A 157 0.44 10.09 -9.47
N ASP A 158 -0.33 11.17 -9.44
CA ASP A 158 -1.66 11.28 -8.81
C ASP A 158 -2.76 10.92 -9.83
N ASP A 159 -2.64 9.74 -10.44
CA ASP A 159 -3.60 9.18 -11.42
C ASP A 159 -4.93 8.76 -10.74
N GLY A 160 -5.65 9.75 -10.18
CA GLY A 160 -7.03 9.61 -9.69
C GLY A 160 -7.10 9.33 -8.20
N GLY A 161 -7.60 10.32 -7.45
CA GLY A 161 -7.76 10.31 -5.99
C GLY A 161 -8.88 9.41 -5.47
N GLY A 162 -8.89 8.14 -5.88
CA GLY A 162 -9.69 7.10 -5.24
C GLY A 162 -8.95 6.50 -4.05
N ALA A 163 -9.67 6.18 -2.98
CA ALA A 163 -9.18 5.21 -1.99
C ALA A 163 -8.84 3.92 -2.74
N ALA A 164 -7.70 3.30 -2.41
CA ALA A 164 -7.31 2.13 -3.15
C ALA A 164 -8.26 0.96 -2.86
N ALA A 165 -8.79 0.38 -3.94
CA ALA A 165 -9.64 -0.78 -3.89
C ALA A 165 -8.83 -2.03 -3.53
N ASP A 166 -9.49 -2.96 -2.85
CA ASP A 166 -8.96 -4.29 -2.58
C ASP A 166 -8.88 -5.08 -3.90
N PRO A 167 -7.67 -5.46 -4.37
CA PRO A 167 -7.50 -6.13 -5.65
C PRO A 167 -8.12 -7.53 -5.68
N THR A 168 -8.39 -8.14 -4.52
CA THR A 168 -9.11 -9.43 -4.46
C THR A 168 -10.57 -9.30 -4.91
N LYS A 169 -11.12 -8.08 -4.87
CA LYS A 169 -12.49 -7.75 -5.30
C LYS A 169 -12.58 -7.39 -6.78
N LEU A 170 -11.47 -7.46 -7.51
CA LEU A 170 -11.48 -7.24 -8.96
C LEU A 170 -12.35 -8.27 -9.67
N VAL A 171 -13.02 -7.82 -10.71
CA VAL A 171 -13.83 -8.67 -11.59
C VAL A 171 -13.59 -8.22 -13.02
N VAL A 172 -13.12 -9.13 -13.86
CA VAL A 172 -13.05 -8.94 -15.31
C VAL A 172 -13.97 -9.96 -15.97
N THR A 173 -14.97 -9.47 -16.68
CA THR A 173 -15.88 -10.32 -17.46
C THR A 173 -15.30 -10.55 -18.85
N VAL A 174 -15.17 -11.81 -19.26
CA VAL A 174 -14.70 -12.20 -20.58
C VAL A 174 -15.84 -12.88 -21.34
N LYS A 175 -16.31 -12.23 -22.41
CA LYS A 175 -17.38 -12.73 -23.27
C LYS A 175 -16.80 -13.32 -24.54
N THR A 176 -17.31 -14.48 -24.94
CA THR A 176 -16.98 -15.16 -26.19
C THR A 176 -18.27 -15.65 -26.86
N LYS A 177 -18.20 -16.12 -28.10
CA LYS A 177 -19.32 -16.82 -28.76
C LYS A 177 -19.79 -18.06 -27.98
N ALA A 178 -18.90 -18.72 -27.23
CA ALA A 178 -19.21 -19.91 -26.45
C ALA A 178 -19.85 -19.62 -25.09
N GLY A 179 -19.78 -18.37 -24.61
CA GLY A 179 -20.33 -17.97 -23.32
C GLY A 179 -19.52 -16.90 -22.61
N THR A 180 -19.87 -16.65 -21.35
CA THR A 180 -19.24 -15.66 -20.48
C THR A 180 -18.46 -16.33 -19.36
N THR A 181 -17.21 -15.94 -19.20
CA THR A 181 -16.33 -16.34 -18.09
C THR A 181 -16.01 -15.12 -17.23
N THR A 182 -15.86 -15.33 -15.92
CA THR A 182 -15.42 -14.27 -15.00
C THR A 182 -14.05 -14.60 -14.42
N LEU A 183 -13.11 -13.68 -14.59
CA LEU A 183 -11.84 -13.67 -13.88
C LEU A 183 -11.98 -12.82 -12.62
N THR A 184 -11.97 -13.47 -11.46
CA THR A 184 -11.99 -12.80 -10.16
C THR A 184 -10.60 -12.30 -9.79
N GLY A 185 -10.52 -11.38 -8.84
CA GLY A 185 -9.26 -10.85 -8.31
C GLY A 185 -8.33 -11.96 -7.85
N GLU A 186 -8.85 -12.95 -7.12
CA GLU A 186 -8.07 -14.13 -6.71
C GLU A 186 -7.45 -14.87 -7.90
N LYS A 187 -8.24 -15.17 -8.95
CA LYS A 187 -7.73 -15.83 -10.15
C LYS A 187 -6.68 -14.99 -10.88
N LEU A 188 -6.90 -13.67 -10.97
CA LEU A 188 -5.98 -12.73 -11.60
C LEU A 188 -4.65 -12.65 -10.84
N LEU A 189 -4.69 -12.51 -9.51
CA LEU A 189 -3.50 -12.42 -8.66
C LEU A 189 -2.71 -13.74 -8.61
N ALA A 190 -3.35 -14.88 -8.92
CA ALA A 190 -2.67 -16.15 -9.09
C ALA A 190 -1.85 -16.25 -10.38
N LEU A 191 -2.18 -15.48 -11.43
CA LEU A 191 -1.48 -15.53 -12.71
C LEU A 191 -0.02 -15.03 -12.59
N PRO A 192 0.95 -15.70 -13.23
CA PRO A 192 2.33 -15.24 -13.29
C PRO A 192 2.42 -13.84 -13.89
N ARG A 193 3.22 -12.98 -13.28
CA ARG A 193 3.47 -11.62 -13.77
C ARG A 193 4.84 -11.52 -14.42
N GLU A 194 4.92 -10.66 -15.41
CA GLU A 194 6.13 -10.34 -16.15
C GLU A 194 6.43 -8.84 -16.12
N GLY A 195 7.63 -8.47 -16.57
CA GLY A 195 8.04 -7.08 -16.68
C GLY A 195 7.33 -6.37 -17.83
N THR A 196 6.98 -5.10 -17.63
CA THR A 196 6.40 -4.26 -18.68
C THR A 196 7.39 -4.09 -19.82
N PRO A 197 6.96 -4.08 -21.10
CA PRO A 197 7.84 -3.75 -22.21
C PRO A 197 8.58 -2.42 -21.99
N GLY A 198 9.91 -2.46 -22.07
CA GLY A 198 10.78 -1.30 -21.83
C GLY A 198 11.02 -0.94 -20.35
N ASN A 199 10.32 -1.58 -19.40
CA ASN A 199 10.53 -1.37 -17.97
C ASN A 199 10.27 -2.68 -17.18
N PRO A 200 11.30 -3.50 -16.94
CA PRO A 200 11.13 -4.80 -16.30
C PRO A 200 10.75 -4.71 -14.82
N ASP A 201 10.95 -3.56 -14.17
CA ASP A 201 10.65 -3.37 -12.75
C ASP A 201 9.15 -3.22 -12.50
N GLN A 202 8.42 -2.69 -13.48
CA GLN A 202 6.96 -2.61 -13.42
C GLN A 202 6.35 -3.95 -13.84
N LYS A 203 5.68 -4.63 -12.89
CA LYS A 203 5.11 -5.95 -13.13
C LYS A 203 3.63 -5.89 -13.53
N GLY A 204 3.22 -6.84 -14.36
CA GLY A 204 1.85 -6.97 -14.83
C GLY A 204 1.66 -8.23 -15.66
N TRP A 205 0.66 -8.22 -16.54
CA TRP A 205 0.31 -9.35 -17.40
C TRP A 205 0.19 -8.90 -18.85
N ARG A 206 0.63 -9.73 -19.79
CA ARG A 206 0.12 -9.62 -21.16
C ARG A 206 -1.37 -9.89 -21.17
N LEU A 207 -2.10 -9.21 -22.06
CA LEU A 207 -3.52 -9.50 -22.28
C LEU A 207 -3.76 -10.98 -22.61
N THR A 208 -2.84 -11.63 -23.32
CA THR A 208 -2.90 -13.07 -23.64
C THR A 208 -2.99 -13.96 -22.40
N ALA A 209 -2.30 -13.62 -21.31
CA ALA A 209 -2.37 -14.40 -20.07
C ALA A 209 -3.80 -14.42 -19.46
N LEU A 210 -4.52 -13.29 -19.56
CA LEU A 210 -5.92 -13.22 -19.11
C LEU A 210 -6.84 -13.96 -20.07
N LEU A 211 -6.63 -13.83 -21.38
CA LEU A 211 -7.38 -14.57 -22.40
C LEU A 211 -7.24 -16.08 -22.21
N ASP A 212 -6.01 -16.57 -21.98
CA ASP A 212 -5.74 -17.97 -21.71
C ASP A 212 -6.41 -18.45 -20.42
N ALA A 213 -6.31 -17.65 -19.34
CA ALA A 213 -6.99 -17.95 -18.07
C ALA A 213 -8.52 -18.00 -18.19
N ALA A 214 -9.08 -17.25 -19.15
CA ALA A 214 -10.51 -17.25 -19.46
C ALA A 214 -10.93 -18.33 -20.48
N GLY A 215 -9.97 -19.11 -21.01
CA GLY A 215 -10.22 -20.15 -22.00
C GLY A 215 -10.40 -19.63 -23.44
N VAL A 216 -10.04 -18.38 -23.72
CA VAL A 216 -10.13 -17.79 -25.06
C VAL A 216 -8.97 -18.27 -25.92
N LYS A 217 -9.27 -19.10 -26.92
CA LYS A 217 -8.25 -19.67 -27.84
C LYS A 217 -8.25 -19.06 -29.24
N ALA A 218 -9.34 -18.42 -29.65
CA ALA A 218 -9.47 -17.77 -30.94
C ALA A 218 -10.38 -16.54 -30.82
N TYR A 219 -10.04 -15.51 -31.59
CA TYR A 219 -10.79 -14.27 -31.77
C TYR A 219 -10.25 -13.56 -33.02
N ASP A 220 -11.11 -12.79 -33.66
CA ASP A 220 -10.76 -11.91 -34.78
C ASP A 220 -10.33 -10.53 -34.25
N HIS A 221 -11.11 -10.01 -33.29
CA HIS A 221 -10.83 -8.77 -32.58
C HIS A 221 -11.34 -8.83 -31.14
N LEU A 222 -10.79 -7.95 -30.31
CA LEU A 222 -11.14 -7.79 -28.90
C LEU A 222 -11.71 -6.40 -28.67
N VAL A 223 -12.84 -6.32 -27.98
CA VAL A 223 -13.36 -5.07 -27.42
C VAL A 223 -13.10 -5.08 -25.92
N LEU A 224 -12.25 -4.16 -25.46
CA LEU A 224 -11.92 -4.02 -24.05
C LEU A 224 -12.67 -2.83 -23.50
N THR A 225 -13.42 -3.04 -22.43
CA THR A 225 -14.31 -2.02 -21.86
C THR A 225 -13.89 -1.71 -20.42
N ASP A 226 -13.80 -0.44 -20.08
CA ASP A 226 -13.61 0.00 -18.69
C ASP A 226 -14.93 0.14 -17.94
N ALA A 227 -14.86 0.43 -16.64
CA ALA A 227 -16.04 0.61 -15.80
C ALA A 227 -16.93 1.81 -16.20
N SER A 228 -16.42 2.75 -17.03
CA SER A 228 -17.18 3.89 -17.56
C SER A 228 -17.87 3.59 -18.90
N GLY A 229 -17.61 2.42 -19.50
CA GLY A 229 -18.10 2.05 -20.82
C GLY A 229 -17.21 2.51 -21.98
N THR A 230 -16.02 3.07 -21.69
CA THR A 230 -15.05 3.41 -22.73
C THR A 230 -14.48 2.13 -23.32
N ASN A 231 -14.39 2.09 -24.66
CA ASN A 231 -13.89 0.92 -25.38
C ASN A 231 -12.51 1.17 -25.99
N LEU A 232 -11.66 0.16 -25.92
CA LEU A 232 -10.46 0.00 -26.73
C LEU A 232 -10.64 -1.23 -27.62
N LEU A 233 -10.59 -1.02 -28.93
CA LEU A 233 -10.61 -2.09 -29.92
C LEU A 233 -9.18 -2.54 -30.20
N LEU A 234 -8.93 -3.85 -30.15
CA LEU A 234 -7.66 -4.45 -30.55
C LEU A 234 -7.90 -5.52 -31.61
N ASP A 235 -7.17 -5.41 -32.72
CA ASP A 235 -7.14 -6.47 -33.71
C ASP A 235 -6.06 -7.49 -33.34
N ARG A 236 -6.12 -8.68 -33.96
CA ARG A 236 -5.08 -9.71 -33.77
C ARG A 236 -3.66 -9.20 -34.06
N LYS A 237 -3.49 -8.28 -35.01
CA LYS A 237 -2.19 -7.66 -35.34
C LYS A 237 -1.62 -6.78 -34.22
N ASP A 238 -2.47 -6.29 -33.32
CA ASP A 238 -2.04 -5.46 -32.18
C ASP A 238 -1.51 -6.32 -31.01
N ILE A 239 -1.49 -7.65 -31.16
CA ILE A 239 -0.93 -8.62 -30.21
C ILE A 239 0.17 -9.41 -30.92
N SER A 240 1.41 -8.97 -30.74
CA SER A 240 2.62 -9.55 -31.35
C SER A 240 3.86 -9.23 -30.50
N ASP A 241 5.03 -9.69 -30.93
CA ASP A 241 6.30 -9.38 -30.26
C ASP A 241 6.70 -7.90 -30.38
N THR A 242 6.06 -7.14 -31.27
CA THR A 242 6.29 -5.70 -31.47
C THR A 242 5.10 -4.83 -31.07
N SER A 243 3.98 -5.44 -30.68
CA SER A 243 2.78 -4.76 -30.15
C SER A 243 2.21 -5.57 -29.00
N VAL A 244 2.38 -5.08 -27.77
CA VAL A 244 2.08 -5.82 -26.55
C VAL A 244 1.03 -5.06 -25.73
N PRO A 245 -0.24 -5.49 -25.74
CA PRO A 245 -1.24 -5.02 -24.78
C PRO A 245 -0.90 -5.57 -23.41
N PHE A 246 -0.52 -4.68 -22.51
CA PHE A 246 -0.01 -4.99 -21.20
C PHE A 246 -0.92 -4.41 -20.11
N ILE A 247 -1.23 -5.24 -19.12
CA ILE A 247 -2.17 -4.94 -18.05
C ILE A 247 -1.38 -4.83 -16.76
N LYS A 248 -1.50 -3.68 -16.10
CA LYS A 248 -0.88 -3.41 -14.81
C LYS A 248 -1.96 -3.20 -13.76
N LEU A 249 -1.79 -3.82 -12.59
CA LEU A 249 -2.56 -3.47 -11.40
C LEU A 249 -1.97 -2.18 -10.82
N ASN A 250 -2.74 -1.10 -10.80
CA ASN A 250 -2.29 0.14 -10.18
C ASN A 250 -2.51 0.12 -8.66
N LYS A 251 -1.89 1.07 -7.96
CA LYS A 251 -2.01 1.25 -6.52
C LYS A 251 -3.46 1.45 -6.05
N GLN A 252 -4.33 2.00 -6.90
CA GLN A 252 -5.76 2.16 -6.63
C GLN A 252 -6.54 0.83 -6.71
N GLY A 253 -5.89 -0.29 -7.01
CA GLY A 253 -6.54 -1.59 -7.11
C GLY A 253 -7.34 -1.77 -8.39
N SER A 254 -7.04 -1.01 -9.45
CA SER A 254 -7.68 -1.11 -10.77
C SER A 254 -6.71 -1.59 -11.83
N LEU A 255 -7.21 -2.27 -12.85
CA LEU A 255 -6.42 -2.79 -13.96
C LEU A 255 -6.29 -1.72 -15.05
N ARG A 256 -5.08 -1.21 -15.28
CA ARG A 256 -4.77 -0.32 -16.39
C ARG A 256 -4.17 -1.13 -17.53
N LEU A 257 -4.78 -1.06 -18.70
CA LEU A 257 -4.21 -1.63 -19.91
C LEU A 257 -3.54 -0.53 -20.74
N ARG A 258 -2.32 -0.79 -21.20
CA ARG A 258 -1.62 0.03 -22.17
C ARG A 258 -1.09 -0.84 -23.30
N VAL A 259 -1.28 -0.40 -24.54
CA VAL A 259 -0.68 -1.04 -25.71
C VAL A 259 0.70 -0.47 -25.92
N TRP A 260 1.73 -1.30 -25.84
CA TRP A 260 3.11 -0.93 -26.10
C TRP A 260 3.52 -1.34 -27.50
N LYS A 261 4.01 -0.40 -28.32
CA LYS A 261 4.54 -0.69 -29.65
C LYS A 261 6.05 -0.45 -29.67
N LYS A 262 6.78 -1.41 -30.23
CA LYS A 262 8.24 -1.32 -30.39
C LYS A 262 8.56 -0.33 -31.51
N ALA A 263 9.48 0.60 -31.25
CA ALA A 263 9.96 1.58 -32.21
C ALA A 263 11.49 1.69 -32.10
N GLY A 264 12.20 1.11 -33.07
CA GLY A 264 13.63 0.86 -32.95
C GLY A 264 13.91 -0.07 -31.76
N ASP A 265 14.82 0.36 -30.88
CA ASP A 265 15.15 -0.35 -29.63
C ASP A 265 14.23 0.04 -28.45
N GLY A 266 13.37 1.05 -28.64
CA GLY A 266 12.48 1.57 -27.61
C GLY A 266 11.05 1.02 -27.68
N TRP A 267 10.28 1.33 -26.63
CA TRP A 267 8.85 1.02 -26.52
C TRP A 267 8.04 2.30 -26.30
N ASN A 268 6.97 2.46 -27.07
CA ASN A 268 6.06 3.61 -27.00
C ASN A 268 4.63 3.16 -26.67
N GLY A 269 3.90 3.98 -25.91
CA GLY A 269 2.47 3.76 -25.67
C GLY A 269 1.65 4.15 -26.91
N ALA A 270 0.75 3.26 -27.36
CA ALA A 270 -0.09 3.45 -28.54
C ALA A 270 -1.61 3.33 -28.24
N GLY A 271 -1.98 3.01 -27.00
CA GLY A 271 -3.37 2.93 -26.52
C GLY A 271 -3.39 2.79 -25.00
N ASP A 272 -4.44 3.29 -24.34
CA ASP A 272 -4.60 3.28 -22.88
C ASP A 272 -6.07 3.04 -22.53
N LEU A 273 -6.32 2.16 -21.56
CA LEU A 273 -7.63 1.91 -20.98
C LEU A 273 -7.48 1.84 -19.45
N ARG A 274 -8.21 2.68 -18.74
CA ARG A 274 -8.06 2.85 -17.28
C ARG A 274 -9.19 2.13 -16.55
N GLY A 275 -8.89 1.01 -15.91
CA GLY A 275 -9.87 0.23 -15.17
C GLY A 275 -10.62 -0.79 -16.03
N LEU A 276 -9.87 -1.68 -16.69
CA LEU A 276 -10.39 -2.80 -17.46
C LEU A 276 -11.41 -3.60 -16.62
N ALA A 277 -12.64 -3.68 -17.12
CA ALA A 277 -13.76 -4.34 -16.47
C ALA A 277 -14.33 -5.48 -17.33
N ALA A 278 -14.25 -5.38 -18.65
CA ALA A 278 -14.71 -6.42 -19.56
C ALA A 278 -13.83 -6.59 -20.80
N ILE A 279 -13.82 -7.80 -21.35
CA ILE A 279 -13.21 -8.18 -22.61
C ILE A 279 -14.26 -8.93 -23.42
N GLU A 280 -14.57 -8.49 -24.62
CA GLU A 280 -15.39 -9.22 -25.57
C GLU A 280 -14.52 -9.73 -26.72
N ALA A 281 -14.40 -11.04 -26.83
CA ALA A 281 -13.68 -11.74 -27.90
C ALA A 281 -14.68 -12.17 -28.98
N ARG A 282 -14.55 -11.58 -30.17
CA ARG A 282 -15.46 -11.77 -31.30
C ARG A 282 -14.86 -12.62 -32.40
#